data_AF-A0A7S2PB32-F1
#
_entry.id   AF-A0A7S2PB32-F1
#
_cell.length_a   1.000
_cell.length_b   1.000
_cell.length_c   1.000
_cell.angle_alpha   90.00
_cell.angle_beta   90.00
_cell.angle_gamma   90.00
#
_symmetry.space_group_name_H-M   'P 1'
#
loop_
_entity.id
_entity.type
_entity.pdbx_description
1 polymer ?
#
loop_
_entity_poly.entity_id
_entity_poly.type
_entity_poly.pdbx_seq_one_letter_code
_entity_poly.pdbx_strand_id
1 'polypeptide(L)'
;NWGLQLVPVGVHLLLQSSDLLWTMLLARVLNEERAGVLEQVTVAFSTLGSAMIVMRTVQTLDAPVVPLFVNLLTPLILALCICTLRSGAQELFRPDNRLGRPMSVVEFTIFKLAVSASTALVLAMAFEGGTPMRLAAGKAGHGSQMPLTWWRALAEEPPHGIEAIFCGGIVLLIFQVNLTWLAGLTSALTVGVVGGLKVVPQWFSDAAFKGRMDFSPLSLGGTALVLGASALYASAQWSPRQEPAFDPVSGGSVSAGRGQMLETGAAQSLLSHDT
;
A
#
# COMPACT_ATOMS: atom_id res chain seq x y z
N ASN A 1 -3.20 12.65 1.46
CA ASN A 1 -4.02 13.89 1.42
C ASN A 1 -3.18 15.15 1.48
N TRP A 2 -2.41 15.41 2.55
CA TRP A 2 -1.58 16.63 2.61
C TRP A 2 -0.59 16.74 1.44
N GLY A 3 0.15 15.68 1.12
CA GLY A 3 1.05 15.66 -0.03
C GLY A 3 0.38 15.95 -1.38
N LEU A 4 -0.86 15.48 -1.58
CA LEU A 4 -1.65 15.71 -2.81
C LEU A 4 -2.08 17.18 -2.99
N GLN A 5 -2.16 17.95 -1.91
CA GLN A 5 -2.43 19.40 -1.99
C GLN A 5 -1.17 20.19 -2.35
N LEU A 6 0.00 19.63 -2.08
CA LEU A 6 1.29 20.31 -2.25
C LEU A 6 1.95 20.03 -3.61
N VAL A 7 1.61 18.92 -4.27
CA VAL A 7 2.15 18.55 -5.57
C VAL A 7 1.04 18.10 -6.52
N PRO A 8 1.19 18.31 -7.84
CA PRO A 8 0.29 17.72 -8.83
C PRO A 8 0.20 16.20 -8.68
N VAL A 9 -0.98 15.63 -8.94
CA VAL A 9 -1.25 14.19 -8.77
C VAL A 9 -0.21 13.30 -9.48
N GLY A 10 0.28 13.69 -10.65
CA GLY A 10 1.33 12.94 -11.37
C GLY A 10 2.63 12.79 -10.56
N VAL A 11 3.02 13.82 -9.80
CA VAL A 11 4.19 13.80 -8.91
C VAL A 11 3.93 12.97 -7.65
N HIS A 12 2.69 12.94 -7.18
CA HIS A 12 2.34 12.04 -6.09
C HIS A 12 2.47 10.58 -6.52
N LEU A 13 1.94 10.24 -7.70
CA LEU A 13 2.05 8.90 -8.28
C LEU A 13 3.51 8.51 -8.56
N LEU A 14 4.38 9.47 -8.95
CA LEU A 14 5.83 9.26 -8.97
C LEU A 14 6.32 8.73 -7.63
N LEU A 15 6.11 9.50 -6.57
CA LEU A 15 6.80 9.25 -5.31
C LEU A 15 6.25 7.95 -4.73
N GLN A 16 4.97 7.67 -4.95
CA GLN A 16 4.36 6.39 -4.66
C GLN A 16 5.03 5.21 -5.37
N SER A 17 5.63 5.37 -6.55
CA SER A 17 6.34 4.26 -7.20
C SER A 17 7.57 3.76 -6.43
N SER A 18 8.15 4.58 -5.56
CA SER A 18 9.22 4.14 -4.66
C SER A 18 8.74 3.18 -3.58
N ASP A 19 7.43 3.01 -3.41
CA ASP A 19 6.81 2.08 -2.45
C ASP A 19 7.32 0.65 -2.59
N LEU A 20 7.53 0.17 -3.82
CA LEU A 20 8.04 -1.18 -4.04
C LEU A 20 9.48 -1.35 -3.54
N LEU A 21 10.33 -0.34 -3.75
CA LEU A 21 11.69 -0.32 -3.24
C LEU A 21 11.70 -0.35 -1.71
N TRP A 22 10.90 0.51 -1.07
CA TRP A 22 10.77 0.54 0.39
C TRP A 22 10.19 -0.76 0.95
N THR A 23 9.20 -1.33 0.26
CA THR A 23 8.57 -2.60 0.64
C THR A 23 9.58 -3.73 0.60
N MET A 24 10.40 -3.83 -0.45
CA MET A 24 11.46 -4.84 -0.53
C MET A 24 12.48 -4.70 0.62
N LEU A 25 12.94 -3.48 0.89
CA LEU A 25 13.92 -3.21 1.95
C LEU A 25 13.35 -3.55 3.33
N LEU A 26 12.14 -3.08 3.64
CA LEU A 26 11.49 -3.33 4.92
C LEU A 26 11.04 -4.78 5.08
N ALA A 27 10.65 -5.47 4.02
CA ALA A 27 10.33 -6.90 4.06
C ALA A 27 11.55 -7.72 4.47
N ARG A 28 12.74 -7.36 3.98
CA ARG A 28 14.00 -7.98 4.41
C ARG A 28 14.32 -7.73 5.87
N VAL A 29 14.11 -6.50 6.35
CA VAL A 29 14.45 -6.11 7.73
C VAL A 29 13.45 -6.64 8.76
N LEU A 30 12.15 -6.56 8.48
CA LEU A 30 11.08 -6.86 9.44
C LEU A 30 10.57 -8.29 9.36
N ASN A 31 10.54 -8.86 8.16
CA ASN A 31 9.96 -10.19 7.91
C ASN A 31 11.02 -11.22 7.50
N GLU A 32 12.30 -10.82 7.48
CA GLU A 32 13.43 -11.66 7.04
C GLU A 32 13.25 -12.23 5.63
N GLU A 33 12.44 -11.59 4.80
CA GLU A 33 12.17 -12.05 3.44
C GLU A 33 13.40 -11.79 2.56
N ARG A 34 13.90 -12.86 1.94
CA ARG A 34 15.03 -12.77 1.00
C ARG A 34 14.49 -12.69 -0.40
N ALA A 35 14.65 -11.51 -1.02
CA ALA A 35 14.30 -11.33 -2.42
C ALA A 35 15.33 -12.05 -3.31
N GLY A 36 14.85 -12.91 -4.21
CA GLY A 36 15.66 -13.54 -5.25
C GLY A 36 16.22 -12.52 -6.25
N VAL A 37 17.17 -12.95 -7.09
CA VAL A 37 17.79 -12.06 -8.09
C VAL A 37 16.74 -11.49 -9.05
N LEU A 38 15.82 -12.34 -9.55
CA LEU A 38 14.74 -11.90 -10.45
C LEU A 38 13.81 -10.88 -9.78
N GLU A 39 13.49 -11.09 -8.50
CA GLU A 39 12.65 -10.18 -7.74
C GLU A 39 13.33 -8.81 -7.55
N GLN A 40 14.64 -8.78 -7.29
CA GLN A 40 15.41 -7.54 -7.22
C GLN A 40 15.46 -6.81 -8.58
N VAL A 41 15.62 -7.56 -9.69
CA VAL A 41 15.56 -7.01 -11.05
C VAL A 41 14.17 -6.42 -11.34
N THR A 42 13.10 -7.09 -10.94
CA THR A 42 11.73 -6.56 -11.00
C THR A 42 11.63 -5.22 -10.26
N VAL A 43 12.10 -5.13 -9.02
CA VAL A 43 12.03 -3.89 -8.25
C VAL A 43 12.82 -2.78 -8.94
N ALA A 44 14.01 -3.09 -9.46
CA ALA A 44 14.83 -2.13 -10.19
C ALA A 44 14.13 -1.61 -11.46
N PHE A 45 13.56 -2.50 -12.28
CA PHE A 45 12.84 -2.12 -13.50
C PHE A 45 11.55 -1.35 -13.21
N SER A 46 10.80 -1.75 -12.18
CA SER A 46 9.59 -1.02 -11.77
C SER A 46 9.92 0.39 -11.26
N THR A 47 10.99 0.53 -10.47
CA THR A 47 11.47 1.82 -9.98
C THR A 47 11.97 2.71 -11.13
N LEU A 48 12.76 2.14 -12.04
CA LEU A 48 13.28 2.85 -13.21
C LEU A 48 12.16 3.28 -14.16
N GLY A 49 11.23 2.38 -14.48
CA GLY A 49 10.08 2.68 -15.33
C GLY A 49 9.24 3.82 -14.77
N SER A 50 9.05 3.82 -13.45
CA SER A 50 8.31 4.89 -12.78
C SER A 50 9.08 6.21 -12.74
N ALA A 51 10.40 6.18 -12.55
CA ALA A 51 11.25 7.36 -12.69
C ALA A 51 11.19 7.95 -14.13
N MET A 52 11.12 7.10 -15.16
CA MET A 52 10.99 7.52 -16.57
C MET A 52 9.68 8.23 -16.87
N ILE A 53 8.54 7.69 -16.39
CA ILE A 53 7.22 8.35 -16.53
C ILE A 53 7.27 9.80 -15.99
N VAL A 54 8.17 10.03 -15.03
CA VAL A 54 8.15 11.20 -14.17
C VAL A 54 9.17 12.25 -14.54
N MET A 55 10.33 11.87 -15.08
CA MET A 55 11.38 12.85 -15.44
C MET A 55 10.80 13.99 -16.29
N ARG A 56 9.75 13.72 -17.07
CA ARG A 56 8.98 14.74 -17.78
C ARG A 56 8.18 15.69 -16.87
N THR A 57 7.53 15.17 -15.83
CA THR A 57 6.77 15.99 -14.87
C THR A 57 7.69 16.85 -14.01
N VAL A 58 8.89 16.37 -13.65
CA VAL A 58 9.85 17.12 -12.82
C VAL A 58 10.41 18.35 -13.54
N GLN A 59 10.55 18.31 -14.85
CA GLN A 59 11.03 19.46 -15.64
C GLN A 59 10.13 20.71 -15.51
N THR A 60 8.91 20.57 -15.02
CA THR A 60 7.97 21.68 -14.86
C THR A 60 7.75 22.09 -13.39
N LEU A 61 8.44 21.47 -12.43
CA LEU A 61 8.22 21.70 -11.00
C LEU A 61 9.31 22.56 -10.39
N ASP A 62 8.95 23.81 -10.11
CA ASP A 62 9.66 24.67 -9.17
C ASP A 62 9.12 24.41 -7.75
N ALA A 63 9.12 23.14 -7.33
CA ALA A 63 8.46 22.72 -6.09
C ALA A 63 9.40 22.85 -4.89
N PRO A 64 8.95 23.46 -3.77
CA PRO A 64 9.74 23.52 -2.54
C PRO A 64 10.04 22.12 -1.98
N VAL A 65 11.15 21.99 -1.25
CA VAL A 65 11.67 20.73 -0.68
C VAL A 65 10.64 20.01 0.21
N VAL A 66 9.80 20.76 0.93
CA VAL A 66 8.81 20.23 1.86
C VAL A 66 7.77 19.33 1.17
N PRO A 67 7.07 19.77 0.10
CA PRO A 67 6.21 18.91 -0.71
C PRO A 67 6.86 17.57 -1.11
N LEU A 68 8.11 17.60 -1.57
CA LEU A 68 8.82 16.39 -2.00
C LEU A 68 9.04 15.43 -0.82
N PHE A 69 9.49 15.96 0.31
CA PHE A 69 9.72 15.19 1.53
C PHE A 69 8.43 14.52 2.04
N VAL A 70 7.33 15.27 2.14
CA VAL A 70 6.03 14.74 2.61
C VAL A 70 5.52 13.62 1.69
N ASN A 71 5.70 13.79 0.37
CA ASN A 71 5.27 12.78 -0.58
C ASN A 71 6.20 11.57 -0.64
N LEU A 72 7.51 11.69 -0.32
CA LEU A 72 8.43 10.55 -0.14
C LEU A 72 8.19 9.79 1.17
N LEU A 73 7.71 10.46 2.21
CA LEU A 73 7.39 9.81 3.48
C LEU A 73 6.18 8.87 3.34
N THR A 74 5.24 9.20 2.44
CA THR A 74 4.03 8.40 2.20
C THR A 74 4.32 6.95 1.77
N PRO A 75 5.08 6.68 0.70
CA PRO A 75 5.43 5.30 0.29
C PRO A 75 6.26 4.57 1.36
N LEU A 76 7.13 5.26 2.10
CA LEU A 76 7.88 4.63 3.19
C LEU A 76 6.93 4.14 4.30
N ILE A 77 5.99 4.98 4.73
CA ILE A 77 4.98 4.60 5.73
C ILE A 77 4.08 3.48 5.18
N LEU A 78 3.68 3.54 3.91
CA LEU A 78 2.87 2.51 3.29
C LEU A 78 3.58 1.15 3.27
N ALA A 79 4.84 1.11 2.85
CA ALA A 79 5.68 -0.06 2.89
C ALA A 79 5.82 -0.64 4.31
N LEU A 80 6.00 0.23 5.31
CA LEU A 80 6.03 -0.16 6.73
C LEU A 80 4.69 -0.78 7.16
N CYS A 81 3.57 -0.18 6.78
CA CYS A 81 2.24 -0.72 7.04
C CYS A 81 2.04 -2.09 6.38
N ILE A 82 2.47 -2.28 5.12
CA ILE A 82 2.36 -3.58 4.43
C ILE A 82 3.20 -4.65 5.13
N CYS A 83 4.45 -4.33 5.48
CA CYS A 83 5.35 -5.30 6.12
C CYS A 83 4.85 -5.70 7.51
N THR A 84 4.38 -4.74 8.32
CA THR A 84 3.81 -5.01 9.64
C THR A 84 2.46 -5.72 9.56
N LEU A 85 1.61 -5.37 8.59
CA LEU A 85 0.34 -6.06 8.32
C LEU A 85 0.58 -7.53 8.01
N ARG A 86 1.57 -7.81 7.16
CA ARG A 86 1.99 -9.19 6.85
C ARG A 86 2.43 -9.94 8.09
N SER A 87 3.33 -9.35 8.88
CA SER A 87 3.84 -9.98 10.11
C SER A 87 2.68 -10.32 11.07
N GLY A 88 1.77 -9.36 11.26
CA GLY A 88 0.57 -9.54 12.08
C GLY A 88 -0.37 -10.61 11.53
N ALA A 89 -0.62 -10.62 10.22
CA ALA A 89 -1.46 -11.62 9.57
C ALA A 89 -0.86 -13.03 9.71
N GLN A 90 0.43 -13.20 9.45
CA GLN A 90 1.11 -14.50 9.59
C GLN A 90 1.11 -15.02 11.03
N GLU A 91 1.26 -14.14 12.01
CA GLU A 91 1.21 -14.54 13.42
C GLU A 91 -0.21 -14.88 13.87
N LEU A 92 -1.20 -14.05 13.52
CA LEU A 92 -2.59 -14.21 13.99
C LEU A 92 -3.37 -15.29 13.25
N PHE A 93 -3.00 -15.63 12.01
CA PHE A 93 -3.67 -16.70 11.26
C PHE A 93 -3.16 -18.10 11.61
N ARG A 94 -2.04 -18.20 12.36
CA ARG A 94 -1.56 -19.50 12.85
C ARG A 94 -2.55 -20.08 13.87
N PRO A 95 -2.81 -21.41 13.84
CA PRO A 95 -3.65 -22.06 14.83
C PRO A 95 -3.03 -21.97 16.23
N ASP A 96 -1.70 -22.06 16.31
CA ASP A 96 -0.92 -22.05 17.56
C ASP A 96 -0.45 -20.65 17.97
N ASN A 97 -1.23 -19.62 17.62
CA ASN A 97 -0.83 -18.24 17.91
C ASN A 97 -0.93 -17.91 19.42
N ARG A 98 -0.42 -16.73 19.80
CA ARG A 98 -0.42 -16.25 21.20
C ARG A 98 -1.82 -16.07 21.81
N LEU A 99 -2.86 -16.00 20.99
CA LEU A 99 -4.25 -15.90 21.45
C LEU A 99 -4.87 -17.29 21.72
N GLY A 100 -4.15 -18.37 21.42
CA GLY A 100 -4.60 -19.75 21.58
C GLY A 100 -5.71 -20.17 20.60
N ARG A 101 -5.99 -19.34 19.58
CA ARG A 101 -6.96 -19.65 18.52
C ARG A 101 -6.65 -18.86 17.25
N PRO A 102 -6.80 -19.46 16.04
CA PRO A 102 -6.60 -18.72 14.81
C PRO A 102 -7.63 -17.59 14.70
N MET A 103 -7.17 -16.41 14.29
CA MET A 103 -8.04 -15.28 14.00
C MET A 103 -8.43 -15.31 12.53
N SER A 104 -9.70 -15.11 12.21
CA SER A 104 -10.11 -14.99 10.81
C SER A 104 -9.60 -13.69 10.19
N VAL A 105 -9.44 -13.70 8.86
CA VAL A 105 -9.02 -12.51 8.08
C VAL A 105 -10.00 -11.35 8.26
N VAL A 106 -11.29 -11.66 8.36
CA VAL A 106 -12.35 -10.68 8.56
C VAL A 106 -12.24 -10.05 9.94
N GLU A 107 -12.12 -10.85 11.00
CA GLU A 107 -11.93 -10.33 12.36
C GLU A 107 -10.71 -9.42 12.44
N PHE A 108 -9.55 -9.87 11.93
CA PHE A 108 -8.33 -9.08 11.95
C PHE A 108 -8.50 -7.75 11.20
N THR A 109 -9.19 -7.78 10.06
CA THR A 109 -9.49 -6.57 9.28
C THR A 109 -10.42 -5.62 10.02
N ILE A 110 -11.43 -6.12 10.73
CA ILE A 110 -12.32 -5.30 11.56
C ILE A 110 -11.52 -4.55 12.64
N PHE A 111 -10.63 -5.22 13.37
CA PHE A 111 -9.79 -4.56 14.38
C PHE A 111 -8.88 -3.51 13.75
N LYS A 112 -8.21 -3.85 12.65
CA LYS A 112 -7.36 -2.92 11.89
C LYS A 112 -8.12 -1.66 11.50
N LEU A 113 -9.33 -1.83 10.94
CA LEU A 113 -10.15 -0.70 10.49
C LEU A 113 -10.71 0.11 11.65
N ALA A 114 -11.11 -0.53 12.76
CA ALA A 114 -11.58 0.19 13.95
C ALA A 114 -10.49 1.09 14.54
N VAL A 115 -9.26 0.58 14.66
CA VAL A 115 -8.11 1.37 15.13
C VAL A 115 -7.76 2.48 14.14
N SER A 116 -7.79 2.19 12.84
CA SER A 116 -7.49 3.17 11.78
C SER A 116 -8.52 4.29 11.71
N ALA A 117 -9.81 3.96 11.80
CA ALA A 117 -10.91 4.93 11.81
C ALA A 117 -10.87 5.80 13.07
N SER A 118 -10.60 5.21 14.23
CA SER A 118 -10.44 5.96 15.49
C SER A 118 -9.26 6.94 15.41
N THR A 119 -8.11 6.49 14.89
CA THR A 119 -6.93 7.34 14.69
C THR A 119 -7.23 8.46 13.70
N ALA A 120 -7.87 8.15 12.56
CA ALA A 120 -8.26 9.14 11.57
C ALA A 120 -9.23 10.19 12.15
N LEU A 121 -10.20 9.77 12.96
CA LEU A 121 -11.13 10.68 13.64
C LEU A 121 -10.38 11.61 14.60
N VAL A 122 -9.47 11.08 15.43
CA VAL A 122 -8.65 11.90 16.36
C VAL A 122 -7.80 12.91 15.58
N LEU A 123 -7.17 12.49 14.48
CA LEU A 123 -6.38 13.39 13.64
C LEU A 123 -7.24 14.45 12.95
N ALA A 124 -8.42 14.08 12.43
CA ALA A 124 -9.38 15.04 11.85
C ALA A 124 -9.82 16.08 12.89
N MET A 125 -10.12 15.64 14.13
CA MET A 125 -10.45 16.55 15.23
C MET A 125 -9.29 17.50 15.56
N ALA A 126 -8.05 17.01 15.56
CA ALA A 126 -6.87 17.81 15.89
C ALA A 126 -6.49 18.81 14.79
N PHE A 127 -6.50 18.39 13.52
CA PHE A 127 -5.93 19.14 12.42
C PHE A 127 -6.96 19.93 11.60
N GLU A 128 -8.21 19.46 11.48
CA GLU A 128 -9.25 20.05 10.61
C GLU A 128 -10.25 20.93 11.40
N GLY A 129 -9.74 21.66 12.39
CA GLY A 129 -10.53 22.63 13.15
C GLY A 129 -11.57 22.00 14.09
N GLY A 130 -11.48 20.70 14.35
CA GLY A 130 -12.48 19.99 15.14
C GLY A 130 -12.39 20.19 16.66
N THR A 131 -11.36 20.87 17.16
CA THR A 131 -11.23 21.12 18.60
C THR A 131 -12.00 22.39 19.02
N PRO A 132 -12.84 22.31 20.06
CA PRO A 132 -13.53 23.48 20.61
C PRO A 132 -12.55 24.57 21.08
N MET A 133 -11.30 24.21 21.35
CA MET A 133 -10.23 25.14 21.73
C MET A 133 -9.84 26.10 20.60
N ARG A 134 -9.82 25.68 19.33
CA ARG A 134 -9.60 26.57 18.18
C ARG A 134 -10.80 27.48 17.91
N LEU A 135 -12.01 26.97 18.12
CA LEU A 135 -13.25 27.76 18.06
C LEU A 135 -13.31 28.82 19.18
N ALA A 136 -12.75 28.53 20.36
CA ALA A 136 -12.64 29.47 21.46
C ALA A 136 -11.55 30.54 21.22
N ALA A 137 -10.41 30.13 20.64
CA ALA A 137 -9.29 31.03 20.32
C ALA A 137 -9.55 31.96 19.13
N GLY A 138 -10.43 31.58 18.19
CA GLY A 138 -10.73 32.35 16.98
C GLY A 138 -11.56 33.63 17.19
N LYS A 139 -12.04 33.92 18.40
CA LYS A 139 -12.81 35.14 18.68
C LYS A 139 -11.98 36.45 18.66
N ALA A 140 -10.66 36.39 18.45
CA ALA A 140 -9.78 37.53 18.68
C ALA A 140 -9.32 38.35 17.44
N GLY A 141 -9.75 38.03 16.21
CA GLY A 141 -9.26 38.74 15.01
C GLY A 141 -10.35 39.09 14.00
N HIS A 142 -10.55 40.39 13.75
CA HIS A 142 -11.48 40.92 12.75
C HIS A 142 -11.19 40.38 11.33
N GLY A 143 -12.15 39.66 10.74
CA GLY A 143 -12.33 39.61 9.28
C GLY A 143 -11.92 38.34 8.52
N SER A 144 -11.22 37.39 9.11
CA SER A 144 -10.93 36.10 8.46
C SER A 144 -12.07 35.11 8.73
N GLN A 145 -12.78 34.68 7.68
CA GLN A 145 -13.74 33.58 7.77
C GLN A 145 -13.07 32.38 8.44
N MET A 146 -13.62 31.91 9.57
CA MET A 146 -13.08 30.72 10.21
C MET A 146 -13.21 29.54 9.25
N PRO A 147 -12.18 28.69 9.12
CA PRO A 147 -12.29 27.47 8.33
C PRO A 147 -13.46 26.64 8.87
N LEU A 148 -14.32 26.17 7.97
CA LEU A 148 -15.42 25.28 8.32
C LEU A 148 -14.86 24.02 8.98
N THR A 149 -15.43 23.63 10.12
CA THR A 149 -15.11 22.36 10.78
C THR A 149 -15.53 21.19 9.90
N TRP A 150 -14.75 20.10 9.85
CA TRP A 150 -14.99 18.97 8.95
C TRP A 150 -16.41 18.40 9.02
N TRP A 151 -17.02 18.30 10.22
CA TRP A 151 -18.38 17.78 10.37
C TRP A 151 -19.45 18.73 9.83
N ARG A 152 -19.19 20.04 9.82
CA ARG A 152 -20.09 21.02 9.18
C ARG A 152 -19.94 20.95 7.67
N ALA A 153 -18.70 20.84 7.18
CA ALA A 153 -18.47 20.65 5.75
C ALA A 153 -19.20 19.39 5.26
N LEU A 154 -19.14 18.29 6.03
CA LEU A 154 -19.89 17.08 5.72
C LEU A 154 -21.41 17.27 5.82
N ALA A 155 -21.91 18.06 6.77
CA ALA A 155 -23.35 18.31 6.91
C ALA A 155 -23.92 19.24 5.82
N GLU A 156 -23.07 20.10 5.25
CA GLU A 156 -23.42 21.01 4.14
C GLU A 156 -23.20 20.36 2.77
N GLU A 157 -22.54 19.20 2.71
CA GLU A 157 -22.27 18.47 1.48
C GLU A 157 -23.59 18.01 0.84
N PRO A 158 -23.78 18.19 -0.48
CA PRO A 158 -24.97 17.70 -1.16
C PRO A 158 -25.14 16.17 -1.01
N PRO A 159 -26.38 15.64 -1.10
CA PRO A 159 -26.64 14.20 -0.95
C PRO A 159 -25.80 13.32 -1.89
N HIS A 160 -25.58 13.76 -3.14
CA HIS A 160 -24.76 13.04 -4.10
C HIS A 160 -23.28 12.95 -3.68
N GLY A 161 -22.77 13.95 -2.96
CA GLY A 161 -21.42 13.92 -2.38
C GLY A 161 -21.32 12.89 -1.25
N ILE A 162 -22.33 12.86 -0.36
CA ILE A 162 -22.43 11.87 0.71
C ILE A 162 -22.52 10.44 0.17
N GLU A 163 -23.35 10.22 -0.84
CA GLU A 163 -23.47 8.94 -1.53
C GLU A 163 -22.13 8.52 -2.15
N ALA A 164 -21.41 9.44 -2.80
CA ALA A 164 -20.09 9.17 -3.37
C ALA A 164 -19.06 8.78 -2.28
N ILE A 165 -19.06 9.49 -1.14
CA ILE A 165 -18.19 9.16 0.00
C ILE A 165 -18.51 7.77 0.55
N PHE A 166 -19.80 7.45 0.71
CA PHE A 166 -20.24 6.15 1.23
C PHE A 166 -19.89 5.00 0.27
N CYS A 167 -20.21 5.14 -1.01
CA CYS A 167 -19.87 4.17 -2.05
C CYS A 167 -18.35 3.99 -2.17
N GLY A 168 -17.58 5.07 -2.14
CA GLY A 168 -16.12 5.04 -2.12
C GLY A 168 -15.59 4.28 -0.88
N GLY A 169 -16.20 4.51 0.28
CA GLY A 169 -15.90 3.80 1.52
C GLY A 169 -16.09 2.28 1.38
N ILE A 170 -17.21 1.83 0.79
CA ILE A 170 -17.47 0.40 0.55
C ILE A 170 -16.39 -0.22 -0.35
N VAL A 171 -16.04 0.43 -1.47
CA VAL A 171 -15.00 -0.06 -2.38
C VAL A 171 -13.64 -0.14 -1.67
N LEU A 172 -13.32 0.86 -0.85
CA LEU A 172 -12.12 0.84 -0.03
C LEU A 172 -12.13 -0.30 0.99
N LEU A 173 -13.27 -0.59 1.64
CA LEU A 173 -13.39 -1.72 2.57
C LEU A 173 -13.12 -3.06 1.88
N ILE A 174 -13.71 -3.28 0.70
CA ILE A 174 -13.48 -4.48 -0.12
C ILE A 174 -11.99 -4.60 -0.44
N PHE A 175 -11.36 -3.51 -0.89
CA PHE A 175 -9.94 -3.49 -1.17
C PHE A 175 -9.09 -3.80 0.07
N GLN A 176 -9.44 -3.25 1.23
CA GLN A 176 -8.71 -3.45 2.49
C GLN A 176 -8.78 -4.89 3.03
N VAL A 177 -9.92 -5.56 2.87
CA VAL A 177 -10.05 -6.99 3.23
C VAL A 177 -9.18 -7.84 2.30
N ASN A 178 -9.28 -7.62 0.99
CA ASN A 178 -8.49 -8.36 0.00
C ASN A 178 -6.98 -8.15 0.18
N LEU A 179 -6.55 -6.93 0.50
CA LEU A 179 -5.14 -6.64 0.77
C LEU A 179 -4.63 -7.38 2.02
N THR A 180 -5.47 -7.47 3.06
CA THR A 180 -5.12 -8.18 4.30
C THR A 180 -5.02 -9.68 4.06
N TRP A 181 -5.96 -10.22 3.29
CA TRP A 181 -5.94 -11.61 2.85
C TRP A 181 -4.68 -11.92 2.04
N LEU A 182 -4.39 -11.10 1.02
CA LEU A 182 -3.20 -11.23 0.18
C LEU A 182 -1.90 -11.14 0.99
N ALA A 183 -1.83 -10.23 1.97
CA ALA A 183 -0.66 -10.09 2.86
C ALA A 183 -0.44 -11.32 3.75
N GLY A 184 -1.52 -11.97 4.18
CA GLY A 184 -1.45 -13.23 4.94
C GLY A 184 -1.03 -14.43 4.07
N LEU A 185 -1.45 -14.48 2.82
CA LEU A 185 -1.19 -15.62 1.93
C LEU A 185 0.14 -15.54 1.16
N THR A 186 0.63 -14.34 0.82
CA THR A 186 1.72 -14.20 -0.16
C THR A 186 3.04 -13.75 0.46
N SER A 187 3.79 -12.80 -0.12
CA SER A 187 4.96 -12.12 0.46
C SER A 187 4.67 -10.62 0.57
N ALA A 188 5.39 -9.88 1.42
CA ALA A 188 5.20 -8.42 1.46
C ALA A 188 5.59 -7.82 0.10
N LEU A 189 6.59 -8.41 -0.55
CA LEU A 189 6.99 -8.04 -1.90
C LEU A 189 5.87 -8.27 -2.93
N THR A 190 5.18 -9.42 -2.89
CA THR A 190 4.03 -9.68 -3.78
C THR A 190 2.93 -8.64 -3.58
N VAL A 191 2.61 -8.30 -2.32
CA VAL A 191 1.64 -7.24 -2.02
C VAL A 191 2.09 -5.89 -2.57
N GLY A 192 3.39 -5.56 -2.45
CA GLY A 192 3.98 -4.36 -3.03
C GLY A 192 3.89 -4.33 -4.55
N VAL A 193 4.18 -5.45 -5.24
CA VAL A 193 4.08 -5.53 -6.72
C VAL A 193 2.64 -5.35 -7.18
N VAL A 194 1.67 -6.01 -6.53
CA VAL A 194 0.23 -5.82 -6.82
C VAL A 194 -0.18 -4.36 -6.53
N GLY A 195 0.34 -3.78 -5.46
CA GLY A 195 0.18 -2.38 -5.09
C GLY A 195 0.73 -1.40 -6.13
N GLY A 196 1.85 -1.74 -6.79
CA GLY A 196 2.42 -0.96 -7.89
C GLY A 196 1.64 -1.15 -9.20
N LEU A 197 1.20 -2.37 -9.49
CA LEU A 197 0.46 -2.69 -10.72
C LEU A 197 -0.85 -1.91 -10.83
N LYS A 198 -1.55 -1.69 -9.71
CA LYS A 198 -2.81 -0.92 -9.70
C LYS A 198 -2.66 0.55 -10.14
N VAL A 199 -1.44 1.10 -10.06
CA VAL A 199 -1.16 2.48 -10.46
C VAL A 199 -1.37 2.65 -11.96
N VAL A 200 -1.08 1.62 -12.77
CA VAL A 200 -1.20 1.70 -14.24
C VAL A 200 -2.67 1.83 -14.67
N PRO A 201 -3.61 0.96 -14.27
CA PRO A 201 -5.04 1.16 -14.55
C PRO A 201 -5.56 2.50 -14.01
N GLN A 202 -5.16 2.90 -12.80
CA GLN A 202 -5.59 4.16 -12.21
C GLN A 202 -5.13 5.37 -13.05
N TRP A 203 -3.87 5.39 -13.48
CA TRP A 203 -3.31 6.41 -14.36
C TRP A 203 -4.01 6.43 -15.72
N PHE A 204 -4.24 5.25 -16.31
CA PHE A 204 -4.93 5.13 -17.59
C PHE A 204 -6.37 5.67 -17.51
N SER A 205 -7.11 5.30 -16.46
CA SER A 205 -8.46 5.82 -16.22
C SER A 205 -8.45 7.34 -16.03
N ASP A 206 -7.53 7.89 -15.24
CA ASP A 206 -7.40 9.35 -15.05
C ASP A 206 -7.14 10.07 -16.38
N ALA A 207 -6.22 9.55 -17.19
CA ALA A 207 -5.90 10.10 -18.50
C ALA A 207 -7.08 10.02 -19.49
N ALA A 208 -7.82 8.91 -19.48
CA ALA A 208 -8.99 8.69 -20.30
C ALA A 208 -10.13 9.66 -19.94
N PHE A 209 -10.45 9.81 -18.64
CA PHE A 209 -11.50 10.73 -18.18
C PHE A 209 -11.15 12.21 -18.40
N LYS A 210 -9.87 12.58 -18.34
CA LYS A 210 -9.41 13.95 -18.64
C LYS A 210 -9.31 14.23 -20.15
N GLY A 211 -9.48 13.24 -21.01
CA GLY A 211 -9.33 13.37 -22.46
C GLY A 211 -7.90 13.75 -22.89
N ARG A 212 -6.89 13.48 -22.07
CA ARG A 212 -5.49 13.87 -22.30
C ARG A 212 -4.57 12.69 -22.00
N MET A 213 -4.54 11.71 -22.91
CA MET A 213 -3.55 10.65 -22.85
C MET A 213 -2.19 11.17 -23.31
N ASP A 214 -1.20 11.09 -22.42
CA ASP A 214 0.17 11.41 -22.75
C ASP A 214 0.89 10.19 -23.34
N PHE A 215 1.03 10.17 -24.66
CA PHE A 215 1.74 9.12 -25.41
C PHE A 215 3.23 9.41 -25.63
N SER A 216 3.86 10.25 -24.81
CA SER A 216 5.30 10.47 -24.99
C SER A 216 6.10 9.18 -24.85
N PRO A 217 7.22 9.04 -25.59
CA PRO A 217 8.06 7.85 -25.52
C PRO A 217 8.53 7.50 -24.10
N LEU A 218 8.76 8.51 -23.24
CA LEU A 218 9.14 8.32 -21.84
C LEU A 218 8.00 7.71 -21.01
N SER A 219 6.78 8.24 -21.13
CA SER A 219 5.59 7.73 -20.42
C SER A 219 5.25 6.30 -20.88
N LEU A 220 5.32 6.05 -22.20
CA LEU A 220 5.08 4.72 -22.77
C LEU A 220 6.18 3.71 -22.37
N GLY A 221 7.45 4.10 -22.48
CA GLY A 221 8.58 3.26 -22.11
C GLY A 221 8.58 2.92 -20.62
N GLY A 222 8.29 3.90 -19.77
CA GLY A 222 8.18 3.67 -18.35
C GLY A 222 6.99 2.78 -17.96
N THR A 223 5.83 2.94 -18.62
CA THR A 223 4.67 2.06 -18.44
C THR A 223 5.00 0.62 -18.88
N ALA A 224 5.64 0.46 -20.02
CA ALA A 224 6.08 -0.84 -20.52
C ALA A 224 7.07 -1.52 -19.56
N LEU A 225 7.99 -0.76 -18.96
CA LEU A 225 8.92 -1.27 -17.94
C LEU A 225 8.20 -1.73 -16.67
N VAL A 226 7.22 -0.98 -16.16
CA VAL A 226 6.46 -1.37 -14.96
C VAL A 226 5.63 -2.64 -15.21
N LEU A 227 4.96 -2.72 -16.36
CA LEU A 227 4.19 -3.90 -16.76
C LEU A 227 5.12 -5.11 -17.00
N GLY A 228 6.24 -4.90 -17.70
CA GLY A 228 7.24 -5.93 -17.94
C GLY A 228 7.87 -6.45 -16.65
N ALA A 229 8.17 -5.56 -15.70
CA ALA A 229 8.68 -5.93 -14.38
C ALA A 229 7.67 -6.79 -13.60
N SER A 230 6.37 -6.44 -13.69
CA SER A 230 5.29 -7.21 -13.05
C SER A 230 5.12 -8.59 -13.70
N ALA A 231 5.20 -8.68 -15.03
CA ALA A 231 5.18 -9.95 -15.75
C ALA A 231 6.41 -10.82 -15.44
N LEU A 232 7.59 -10.21 -15.35
CA LEU A 232 8.83 -10.89 -14.93
C LEU A 232 8.73 -11.40 -13.49
N TYR A 233 8.09 -10.65 -12.60
CA TYR A 233 7.84 -11.10 -11.24
C TYR A 233 6.93 -12.32 -11.22
N ALA A 234 5.82 -12.27 -11.95
CA ALA A 234 4.89 -13.39 -12.04
C ALA A 234 5.56 -14.66 -12.61
N SER A 235 6.38 -14.52 -13.66
CA SER A 235 7.13 -15.65 -14.22
C SER A 235 8.20 -16.20 -13.28
N ALA A 236 8.83 -15.33 -12.48
CA ALA A 236 9.76 -15.74 -11.44
C ALA A 236 9.07 -16.56 -10.33
N GLN A 237 7.83 -16.22 -9.96
CA GLN A 237 7.06 -17.01 -8.98
C GLN A 237 6.61 -18.36 -9.54
N TRP A 238 6.41 -18.48 -10.85
CA TRP A 238 6.09 -19.77 -11.48
C TRP A 238 7.29 -20.67 -11.76
N SER A 239 8.50 -20.11 -11.72
CA SER A 239 9.71 -20.92 -11.93
C SER A 239 9.94 -21.82 -10.71
N PRO A 240 10.07 -23.15 -10.88
CA PRO A 240 10.33 -24.04 -9.76
C PRO A 240 11.56 -23.56 -9.00
N ARG A 241 11.40 -23.24 -7.71
CA ARG A 241 12.56 -22.93 -6.87
C ARG A 241 13.39 -24.21 -6.81
N GLN A 242 14.57 -24.17 -7.42
CA GLN A 242 15.57 -25.20 -7.19
C GLN A 242 15.97 -25.05 -5.73
N GLU A 243 15.35 -25.85 -4.86
CA GLU A 243 15.83 -25.98 -3.49
C GLU A 243 17.29 -26.40 -3.59
N PRO A 244 18.22 -25.67 -2.94
CA PRO A 244 19.62 -26.07 -2.96
C PRO A 244 19.68 -27.51 -2.47
N ALA A 245 20.23 -28.40 -3.31
CA ALA A 245 20.31 -29.82 -3.02
C ALA A 245 20.82 -29.99 -1.58
N PHE A 246 19.99 -30.63 -0.75
CA PHE A 246 20.30 -30.86 0.66
C PHE A 246 21.70 -31.47 0.74
N ASP A 247 22.64 -30.74 1.35
CA ASP A 247 23.99 -31.23 1.58
C ASP A 247 24.02 -31.92 2.95
N PRO A 248 23.93 -33.26 3.01
CA PRO A 248 23.83 -34.01 4.25
C PRO A 248 25.08 -33.88 5.14
N VAL A 249 26.17 -33.29 4.62
CA VAL A 249 27.45 -33.22 5.32
C VAL A 249 27.51 -32.03 6.29
N SER A 250 26.62 -31.05 6.15
CA SER A 250 26.53 -29.92 7.09
C SER A 250 25.64 -30.27 8.30
N GLY A 251 26.13 -31.17 9.16
CA GLY A 251 25.50 -31.59 10.42
C GLY A 251 25.37 -30.49 11.50
N GLY A 252 25.25 -29.22 11.11
CA GLY A 252 24.89 -28.13 11.99
C GLY A 252 23.39 -28.13 12.22
N SER A 253 22.96 -27.89 13.46
CA SER A 253 21.57 -27.67 13.85
C SER A 253 20.96 -26.52 13.04
N VAL A 254 20.44 -26.82 11.86
CA VAL A 254 19.68 -25.87 11.04
C VAL A 254 18.26 -25.88 11.60
N SER A 255 17.89 -24.76 12.23
CA SER A 255 16.52 -24.37 12.54
C SER A 255 15.64 -24.61 11.30
N ALA A 256 14.96 -25.76 11.26
CA ALA A 256 14.12 -26.17 10.15
C ALA A 256 12.99 -25.14 9.93
N GLY A 257 13.15 -24.36 8.86
CA GLY A 257 12.11 -24.10 7.87
C GLY A 257 10.76 -23.59 8.38
N ARG A 258 10.70 -22.33 8.82
CA ARG A 258 9.43 -21.59 9.05
C ARG A 258 8.63 -21.31 7.76
N GLY A 259 9.15 -21.69 6.59
CA GLY A 259 8.59 -21.34 5.27
C GLY A 259 7.73 -22.42 4.57
N GLN A 260 7.90 -23.71 4.88
CA GLN A 260 7.20 -24.79 4.15
C GLN A 260 5.83 -25.19 4.74
N MET A 261 5.52 -24.80 5.99
CA MET A 261 4.31 -25.26 6.68
C MET A 261 3.03 -24.50 6.32
N LEU A 262 3.12 -23.37 5.60
CA LEU A 262 1.94 -22.53 5.28
C LEU A 262 1.27 -22.88 3.94
N GLU A 263 1.99 -23.43 2.96
CA GLU A 263 1.38 -23.78 1.65
C GLU A 263 0.54 -25.06 1.71
N THR A 264 0.86 -26.02 2.58
CA THR A 264 0.12 -27.29 2.70
C THR A 264 -1.11 -27.19 3.62
N GLY A 265 -1.08 -26.35 4.66
CA GLY A 265 -2.19 -26.21 5.60
C GLY A 265 -3.39 -25.41 5.09
N ALA A 266 -3.16 -24.33 4.33
CA ALA A 266 -4.24 -23.48 3.82
C ALA A 266 -5.09 -24.17 2.73
N ALA A 267 -4.46 -25.01 1.90
CA ALA A 267 -5.16 -25.80 0.89
C ALA A 267 -6.03 -26.91 1.52
N GLN A 268 -5.61 -27.51 2.64
CA GLN A 268 -6.39 -28.53 3.34
C GLN A 268 -7.58 -27.95 4.12
N SER A 269 -7.45 -26.75 4.70
CA SER A 269 -8.56 -26.10 5.43
C SER A 269 -9.73 -25.75 4.51
N LEU A 270 -9.48 -25.32 3.27
CA LEU A 270 -10.54 -25.01 2.29
C LEU A 270 -11.28 -26.26 1.78
N LEU A 271 -10.66 -27.44 1.81
CA LEU A 271 -11.31 -28.70 1.43
C LEU A 271 -12.12 -29.34 2.57
N SER A 272 -11.89 -28.93 3.83
CA SER A 272 -12.55 -29.51 5.00
C SER A 272 -13.90 -28.89 5.37
N HIS A 273 -14.34 -27.83 4.68
CA HIS A 273 -15.58 -27.12 4.99
C HIS A 273 -16.78 -27.48 4.09
N ASP A 274 -16.59 -28.38 3.12
CA ASP A 274 -17.63 -28.85 2.19
C ASP A 274 -18.12 -30.31 2.45
N THR A 275 -17.89 -30.83 3.66
CA THR A 275 -18.48 -32.11 4.16
C THR A 275 -19.08 -31.94 5.53
#